data_AF-A0A4Q5VP54-F1
#
_entry.id   AF-A0A4Q5VP54-F1
#
_cell.length_a   1.000
_cell.length_b   1.000
_cell.length_c   1.000
_cell.angle_alpha   90.00
_cell.angle_beta   90.00
_cell.angle_gamma   90.00
#
_symmetry.space_group_name_H-M   'P 1'
#
loop_
_entity.id
_entity.type
_entity.pdbx_description
1 polymer ?
#
loop_
_entity_poly.entity_id
_entity_poly.type
_entity_poly.pdbx_seq_one_letter_code
_entity_poly.pdbx_strand_id
1 'polypeptide(L)'
;MRYLYSLLCIPVLVACSGIVDLLVSGNANTGIVFELSKSDAKRLDNVFRFHVMNNSAVPDGALKQTVWEIKINKKISWFNFKNDYTYKWTYGVKPSGFEEIVKPKQLKLNTQYLYSIDGGAGYHGSGCFYLNENKMVIDSKSC
;
A
#
# COMPACT_ATOMS: atom_id res chain seq x y z
N MET A 1 -19.10 -19.50 53.95
CA MET A 1 -19.70 -19.57 52.60
C MET A 1 -18.99 -18.59 51.68
N ARG A 2 -18.48 -19.11 50.56
CA ARG A 2 -18.24 -18.49 49.24
C ARG A 2 -17.58 -17.10 49.13
N TYR A 3 -16.30 -17.15 48.76
CA TYR A 3 -15.58 -16.09 48.05
C TYR A 3 -16.26 -15.77 46.71
N LEU A 4 -16.77 -14.54 46.53
CA LEU A 4 -17.18 -14.03 45.23
C LEU A 4 -15.92 -13.60 44.46
N TYR A 5 -15.43 -14.46 43.56
CA TYR A 5 -14.52 -14.04 42.51
C TYR A 5 -15.32 -13.28 41.45
N SER A 6 -15.29 -11.95 41.54
CA SER A 6 -15.76 -11.06 40.46
C SER A 6 -14.81 -11.21 39.27
N LEU A 7 -15.19 -12.04 38.30
CA LEU A 7 -14.57 -12.11 36.98
C LEU A 7 -14.83 -10.78 36.25
N LEU A 8 -13.90 -9.84 36.40
CA LEU A 8 -13.74 -8.67 35.54
C LEU A 8 -13.53 -9.17 34.10
N CYS A 9 -14.61 -9.25 33.32
CA CYS A 9 -14.52 -9.35 31.87
C CYS A 9 -14.03 -8.01 31.35
N ILE A 10 -12.71 -7.84 31.25
CA ILE A 10 -12.10 -6.74 30.50
C ILE A 10 -12.32 -7.08 29.01
N PRO A 11 -13.14 -6.32 28.26
CA PRO A 11 -13.21 -6.51 26.82
C PRO A 11 -11.85 -6.12 26.26
N VAL A 12 -11.03 -7.12 25.92
CA VAL A 12 -9.81 -6.90 25.16
C VAL A 12 -10.27 -6.41 23.79
N LEU A 13 -10.24 -5.09 23.59
CA LEU A 13 -10.34 -4.48 22.27
C LEU A 13 -9.12 -4.96 21.48
N VAL A 14 -9.26 -6.09 20.80
CA VAL A 14 -8.23 -6.59 19.89
C VAL A 14 -8.21 -5.63 18.72
N ALA A 15 -7.27 -4.68 18.73
CA ALA A 15 -6.99 -3.85 17.57
C ALA A 15 -6.64 -4.81 16.43
N CYS A 16 -7.53 -4.89 15.44
CA CYS A 16 -7.32 -5.73 14.28
C CYS A 16 -6.22 -5.10 13.42
N SER A 17 -4.96 -5.46 13.67
CA SER A 17 -3.85 -5.23 12.76
C SER A 17 -3.69 -6.43 11.82
N GLY A 18 -3.12 -6.22 10.65
CA GLY A 18 -2.92 -7.29 9.69
C GLY A 18 -2.03 -6.89 8.53
N ILE A 19 -1.41 -7.90 7.92
CA ILE A 19 -0.64 -7.72 6.70
C ILE A 19 -1.59 -7.91 5.52
N VAL A 20 -1.46 -7.05 4.50
CA VAL A 20 -2.16 -7.19 3.22
C VAL A 20 -1.16 -7.34 2.09
N ASP A 21 -1.46 -8.21 1.14
CA ASP A 21 -0.59 -8.49 0.00
C ASP A 21 -1.12 -7.84 -1.27
N LEU A 22 -0.21 -7.25 -2.05
CA LEU A 22 -0.50 -6.71 -3.37
C LEU A 22 0.16 -7.60 -4.43
N LEU A 23 -0.60 -7.93 -5.46
CA LEU A 23 -0.11 -8.47 -6.71
C LEU A 23 0.35 -7.30 -7.59
N VAL A 24 1.57 -7.39 -8.13
CA VAL A 24 2.11 -6.38 -9.04
C VAL A 24 2.36 -7.00 -10.39
N SER A 25 1.83 -6.38 -11.44
CA SER A 25 1.92 -6.91 -12.81
C SER A 25 1.95 -5.79 -13.85
N GLY A 26 2.22 -6.16 -15.11
CA GLY A 26 2.14 -5.25 -16.24
C GLY A 26 3.50 -4.79 -16.77
N ASN A 27 3.47 -3.67 -17.51
CA ASN A 27 4.62 -3.14 -18.25
C ASN A 27 4.71 -1.62 -18.06
N ALA A 28 5.91 -1.09 -17.88
CA ALA A 28 6.11 0.35 -17.64
C ALA A 28 5.59 1.25 -18.79
N ASN A 29 5.44 0.73 -20.02
CA ASN A 29 4.88 1.47 -21.15
C ASN A 29 3.35 1.44 -21.20
N THR A 30 2.71 0.32 -20.83
CA THR A 30 1.25 0.15 -20.93
C THR A 30 0.54 0.37 -19.59
N GLY A 31 1.29 0.39 -18.50
CA GLY A 31 0.80 0.50 -17.12
C GLY A 31 1.29 -0.66 -16.27
N ILE A 32 1.87 -0.33 -15.11
CA ILE A 32 2.13 -1.27 -14.02
C ILE A 32 0.95 -1.19 -13.07
N VAL A 33 0.31 -2.32 -12.79
CA VAL A 33 -0.88 -2.42 -11.97
C VAL A 33 -0.52 -3.07 -10.65
N PHE A 34 -0.95 -2.43 -9.57
CA PHE A 34 -0.92 -2.97 -8.22
C PHE A 34 -2.35 -3.34 -7.85
N GLU A 35 -2.56 -4.59 -7.47
CA GLU A 35 -3.86 -5.16 -7.18
C GLU A 35 -3.88 -5.79 -5.79
N LEU A 36 -4.89 -5.43 -5.01
CA LEU A 36 -5.18 -5.97 -3.70
C LEU A 36 -6.38 -6.90 -3.79
N SER A 37 -6.44 -7.92 -2.94
CA SER A 37 -7.67 -8.71 -2.82
C SER A 37 -8.85 -7.82 -2.38
N LYS A 38 -10.06 -8.10 -2.87
CA LYS A 38 -11.26 -7.36 -2.46
C LYS A 38 -11.52 -7.47 -0.95
N SER A 39 -11.17 -8.61 -0.35
CA SER A 39 -11.25 -8.82 1.11
C SER A 39 -10.30 -7.93 1.88
N ASP A 40 -9.07 -7.74 1.39
CA ASP A 40 -8.11 -6.87 2.02
C ASP A 40 -8.45 -5.39 1.81
N ALA A 41 -9.04 -5.04 0.65
CA ALA A 41 -9.47 -3.67 0.39
C ALA A 41 -10.52 -3.20 1.42
N LYS A 42 -11.41 -4.10 1.85
CA LYS A 42 -12.41 -3.82 2.90
C LYS A 42 -11.81 -3.49 4.27
N ARG A 43 -10.57 -3.92 4.50
CA ARG A 43 -9.86 -3.72 5.78
C ARG A 43 -9.18 -2.35 5.85
N LEU A 44 -8.96 -1.72 4.69
CA LEU A 44 -8.34 -0.39 4.63
C LEU A 44 -9.34 0.69 5.02
N ASP A 45 -8.82 1.75 5.64
CA ASP A 45 -9.56 2.87 6.18
C ASP A 45 -9.22 4.18 5.45
N ASN A 46 -9.84 5.28 5.85
CA ASN A 46 -9.70 6.61 5.27
C ASN A 46 -8.32 7.27 5.44
N VAL A 47 -7.35 6.60 6.05
CA VAL A 47 -5.98 7.08 6.28
C VAL A 47 -5.01 6.56 5.21
N PHE A 48 -5.50 5.81 4.23
CA PHE A 48 -4.71 5.17 3.19
C PHE A 48 -3.58 6.04 2.63
N ARG A 49 -2.39 5.44 2.55
CA ARG A 49 -1.24 5.95 1.82
C ARG A 49 -0.62 4.82 1.00
N PHE A 50 -0.25 5.12 -0.23
CA PHE A 50 0.48 4.20 -1.10
C PHE A 50 1.69 4.92 -1.67
N HIS A 51 2.84 4.25 -1.66
CA HIS A 51 4.06 4.80 -2.23
C HIS A 51 4.91 3.72 -2.89
N VAL A 52 5.72 4.18 -3.85
CA VAL A 52 6.73 3.38 -4.55
C VAL A 52 8.08 4.07 -4.39
N MET A 53 9.10 3.31 -4.05
CA MET A 53 10.46 3.79 -3.81
C MET A 53 11.46 3.00 -4.64
N ASN A 54 12.52 3.67 -5.07
CA ASN A 54 13.68 2.97 -5.62
C ASN A 54 14.35 2.15 -4.50
N ASN A 55 14.53 0.83 -4.72
CA ASN A 55 15.14 -0.07 -3.74
C ASN A 55 16.65 -0.31 -3.97
N SER A 56 17.28 0.45 -4.87
CA SER A 56 18.72 0.37 -5.10
C SER A 56 19.52 0.71 -3.83
N ALA A 57 20.73 0.18 -3.72
CA ALA A 57 21.66 0.54 -2.66
C ALA A 57 21.93 2.06 -2.69
N VAL A 58 21.94 2.68 -1.50
CA VAL A 58 22.25 4.10 -1.31
C VAL A 58 23.38 4.22 -0.30
N PRO A 59 24.22 5.27 -0.36
CA PRO A 59 25.28 5.50 0.63
C PRO A 59 24.72 5.61 2.05
N ASP A 60 25.56 5.30 3.05
CA ASP A 60 25.17 5.42 4.45
C ASP A 60 24.68 6.83 4.78
N GLY A 61 23.51 6.91 5.41
CA GLY A 61 22.84 8.18 5.74
C GLY A 61 22.01 8.80 4.62
N ALA A 62 22.06 8.28 3.39
CA ALA A 62 21.18 8.73 2.31
C ALA A 62 19.81 8.02 2.37
N LEU A 63 18.73 8.79 2.15
CA LEU A 63 17.38 8.24 2.10
C LEU A 63 17.07 7.66 0.72
N LYS A 64 16.38 6.51 0.69
CA LYS A 64 15.84 5.95 -0.55
C LYS A 64 14.83 6.92 -1.16
N GLN A 65 14.89 7.09 -2.48
CA GLN A 65 14.06 8.04 -3.18
C GLN A 65 12.65 7.48 -3.41
N THR A 66 11.63 8.16 -2.88
CA THR A 66 10.23 7.97 -3.30
C THR A 66 10.07 8.43 -4.75
N VAL A 67 9.56 7.52 -5.58
CA VAL A 67 9.32 7.75 -7.01
C VAL A 67 7.86 7.99 -7.33
N TRP A 68 6.94 7.64 -6.44
CA TRP A 68 5.52 8.00 -6.52
C TRP A 68 4.87 7.85 -5.15
N GLU A 69 3.98 8.75 -4.77
CA GLU A 69 3.22 8.67 -3.52
C GLU A 69 1.85 9.31 -3.68
N ILE A 70 0.82 8.56 -3.26
CA ILE A 70 -0.56 9.02 -3.21
C ILE A 70 -1.15 8.74 -1.83
N LYS A 71 -2.13 9.56 -1.43
CA LYS A 71 -2.85 9.43 -0.16
C LYS A 71 -4.32 9.74 -0.38
N ILE A 72 -5.22 9.13 0.38
CA ILE A 72 -6.63 9.55 0.38
C ILE A 72 -6.73 11.02 0.81
N ASN A 73 -7.50 11.81 0.05
CA ASN A 73 -7.87 13.14 0.47
C ASN A 73 -9.04 13.05 1.47
N LYS A 74 -8.73 13.24 2.76
CA LYS A 74 -9.71 13.22 3.86
C LYS A 74 -10.87 14.21 3.70
N LYS A 75 -10.77 15.21 2.82
CA LYS A 75 -11.84 16.22 2.61
C LYS A 75 -13.05 15.70 1.82
N ILE A 76 -13.01 14.47 1.33
CA ILE A 76 -14.08 13.94 0.48
C ILE A 76 -15.09 13.20 1.34
N SER A 77 -16.14 13.92 1.74
CA SER A 77 -17.21 13.41 2.61
C SER A 77 -17.99 12.23 2.02
N TRP A 78 -17.95 12.04 0.70
CA TRP A 78 -18.62 10.94 0.00
C TRP A 78 -17.70 9.75 -0.31
N PHE A 79 -16.38 9.89 -0.12
CA PHE A 79 -15.45 8.82 -0.40
C PHE A 79 -15.48 7.82 0.75
N ASN A 80 -16.17 6.71 0.52
CA ASN A 80 -16.18 5.60 1.45
C ASN A 80 -15.31 4.50 0.86
N PHE A 81 -14.06 4.40 1.31
CA PHE A 81 -13.13 3.37 0.81
C PHE A 81 -13.74 1.95 0.86
N LYS A 82 -14.60 1.68 1.86
CA LYS A 82 -15.29 0.39 2.01
C LYS A 82 -16.39 0.15 0.97
N ASN A 83 -16.94 1.19 0.34
CA ASN A 83 -17.99 1.08 -0.69
C ASN A 83 -17.48 1.38 -2.10
N ASP A 84 -16.48 2.25 -2.25
CA ASP A 84 -15.92 2.71 -3.53
C ASP A 84 -14.76 1.83 -4.04
N TYR A 85 -14.36 0.81 -3.26
CA TYR A 85 -13.43 -0.26 -3.60
C TYR A 85 -12.36 0.13 -4.63
N THR A 86 -11.40 0.96 -4.24
CA THR A 86 -10.14 1.01 -4.97
C THR A 86 -9.36 -0.23 -4.54
N TYR A 87 -9.35 -1.28 -5.37
CA TYR A 87 -8.55 -2.50 -5.17
C TYR A 87 -7.48 -2.68 -6.24
N LYS A 88 -7.45 -1.80 -7.25
CA LYS A 88 -6.38 -1.72 -8.25
C LYS A 88 -5.97 -0.28 -8.49
N TRP A 89 -4.68 -0.07 -8.71
CA TRP A 89 -4.12 1.23 -9.10
C TRP A 89 -3.02 1.02 -10.13
N THR A 90 -2.98 1.92 -11.11
CA THR A 90 -1.95 1.94 -12.14
C THR A 90 -0.88 2.96 -11.76
N TYR A 91 0.39 2.59 -11.86
CA TYR A 91 1.52 3.47 -11.58
C TYR A 91 1.40 4.81 -12.31
N GLY A 92 1.48 5.90 -11.55
CA GLY A 92 1.40 7.26 -12.08
C GLY A 92 0.02 7.72 -12.52
N VAL A 93 -1.02 6.91 -12.30
CA VAL A 93 -2.41 7.32 -12.49
C VAL A 93 -3.01 7.61 -11.12
N LYS A 94 -3.21 8.90 -10.82
CA LYS A 94 -3.83 9.33 -9.57
C LYS A 94 -5.33 8.96 -9.56
N PRO A 95 -5.80 8.07 -8.65
CA PRO A 95 -7.22 7.72 -8.59
C PRO A 95 -8.07 8.91 -8.12
N SER A 96 -9.36 8.88 -8.44
CA SER A 96 -10.30 9.89 -7.94
C SER A 96 -10.33 9.87 -6.41
N GLY A 97 -10.29 11.05 -5.82
CA GLY A 97 -10.29 11.24 -4.39
C GLY A 97 -8.97 11.05 -3.66
N PHE A 98 -7.88 10.87 -4.41
CA PHE A 98 -6.52 10.86 -3.88
C PHE A 98 -5.82 12.20 -4.12
N GLU A 99 -4.96 12.55 -3.17
CA GLU A 99 -3.93 13.56 -3.31
C GLU A 99 -2.64 12.88 -3.77
N GLU A 100 -1.96 13.48 -4.74
CA GLU A 100 -0.64 13.03 -5.17
C GLU A 100 0.43 13.85 -4.44
N ILE A 101 1.11 13.20 -3.49
CA ILE A 101 2.12 13.82 -2.63
C ILE A 101 3.46 13.92 -3.37
N VAL A 102 3.80 12.88 -4.12
CA VAL A 102 4.99 12.83 -4.98
C VAL A 102 4.54 12.43 -6.38
N LYS A 103 4.77 13.31 -7.36
CA LYS A 103 4.51 13.04 -8.78
C LYS A 103 5.29 11.81 -9.25
N PRO A 104 4.70 10.96 -10.10
CA PRO A 104 5.36 9.77 -10.61
C PRO A 104 6.60 10.15 -11.40
N LYS A 105 7.71 9.51 -11.08
CA LYS A 105 8.96 9.63 -11.84
C LYS A 105 9.06 8.49 -12.84
N GLN A 106 9.82 8.72 -13.91
CA GLN A 106 10.11 7.66 -14.85
C GLN A 106 10.87 6.52 -14.16
N LEU A 107 10.32 5.30 -14.27
CA LEU A 107 10.97 4.10 -13.77
C LEU A 107 12.16 3.74 -14.67
N LYS A 108 13.23 3.26 -14.05
CA LYS A 108 14.46 2.83 -14.67
C LYS A 108 14.41 1.33 -14.90
N LEU A 109 14.99 0.89 -16.01
CA LEU A 109 15.14 -0.54 -16.31
C LEU A 109 16.13 -1.18 -15.35
N ASN A 110 16.05 -2.50 -15.23
CA ASN A 110 16.94 -3.32 -14.42
C ASN A 110 17.03 -2.83 -12.96
N THR A 111 15.96 -2.23 -12.46
CA THR A 111 15.89 -1.61 -11.14
C THR A 111 14.80 -2.30 -10.32
N GLN A 112 15.11 -2.63 -9.07
CA GLN A 112 14.12 -3.10 -8.11
C GLN A 112 13.46 -1.90 -7.42
N TYR A 113 12.15 -1.99 -7.28
CA TYR A 113 11.33 -1.00 -6.60
C TYR A 113 10.64 -1.65 -5.42
N LEU A 114 10.53 -0.91 -4.32
CA LEU A 114 9.70 -1.26 -3.17
C LEU A 114 8.37 -0.52 -3.30
N TYR A 115 7.27 -1.20 -3.04
CA TYR A 115 5.98 -0.56 -2.80
C TYR A 115 5.56 -0.80 -1.36
N SER A 116 4.78 0.14 -0.82
CA SER A 116 4.12 -0.06 0.46
C SER A 116 2.79 0.67 0.51
N ILE A 117 1.85 0.02 1.19
CA ILE A 117 0.52 0.50 1.51
C ILE A 117 0.40 0.59 3.03
N ASP A 118 -0.12 1.71 3.50
CA ASP A 118 -0.58 1.90 4.88
C ASP A 118 -2.08 2.14 4.79
N GLY A 119 -2.88 1.22 5.30
CA GLY A 119 -4.33 1.25 5.26
C GLY A 119 -4.97 2.00 6.42
N GLY A 120 -4.20 2.45 7.41
CA GLY A 120 -4.77 2.86 8.71
C GLY A 120 -5.25 1.66 9.55
N ALA A 121 -5.64 1.94 10.80
CA ALA A 121 -6.10 0.95 11.79
C ALA A 121 -5.12 -0.23 12.07
N GLY A 122 -3.85 -0.11 11.66
CA GLY A 122 -2.83 -1.15 11.83
C GLY A 122 -2.68 -2.13 10.66
N TYR A 123 -3.40 -1.91 9.55
CA TYR A 123 -3.24 -2.68 8.33
C TYR A 123 -2.15 -2.09 7.43
N HIS A 124 -1.19 -2.91 7.04
CA HIS A 124 -0.08 -2.50 6.20
C HIS A 124 0.32 -3.61 5.24
N GLY A 125 0.94 -3.23 4.13
CA GLY A 125 1.46 -4.18 3.15
C GLY A 125 2.68 -3.60 2.48
N SER A 126 3.62 -4.46 2.12
CA SER A 126 4.82 -4.06 1.39
C SER A 126 5.32 -5.20 0.54
N GLY A 127 6.04 -4.85 -0.51
CA GLY A 127 6.74 -5.81 -1.33
C GLY A 127 7.64 -5.10 -2.31
N CYS A 128 8.25 -5.89 -3.18
CA CYS A 128 9.07 -5.35 -4.25
C CYS A 128 8.63 -5.88 -5.59
N PHE A 129 8.92 -5.10 -6.62
CA PHE A 129 8.85 -5.53 -8.00
C PHE A 129 10.13 -5.17 -8.76
N TYR A 130 10.50 -5.98 -9.74
CA TYR A 130 11.62 -5.72 -10.63
C TYR A 130 11.15 -5.50 -12.06
N LEU A 131 11.71 -4.48 -12.72
CA LEU A 131 11.52 -4.25 -14.15
C LEU A 131 12.69 -4.84 -14.94
N ASN A 132 12.38 -5.78 -15.84
CA ASN A 132 13.37 -6.32 -16.76
C ASN A 132 13.68 -5.35 -17.92
N GLU A 133 14.56 -5.79 -18.82
CA GLU A 133 14.94 -5.08 -20.05
C GLU A 133 13.77 -4.74 -20.97
N ASN A 134 12.71 -5.56 -20.98
CA ASN A 134 11.48 -5.33 -21.74
C ASN A 134 10.46 -4.44 -20.99
N LYS A 135 10.88 -3.85 -19.86
CA LYS A 135 10.06 -3.06 -18.94
C LYS A 135 8.87 -3.81 -18.34
N MET A 136 8.91 -5.13 -18.32
CA MET A 136 7.90 -5.98 -17.70
C MET A 136 8.23 -6.23 -16.23
N VAL A 137 7.18 -6.30 -15.41
CA VAL A 137 7.28 -6.79 -14.04
C VAL A 137 7.52 -8.31 -14.07
N ILE A 138 8.62 -8.79 -13.48
CA ILE A 138 8.98 -10.23 -13.52
C ILE A 138 9.21 -10.89 -12.15
N ASP A 139 9.35 -10.11 -11.08
CA ASP A 139 9.52 -10.67 -9.73
C ASP A 139 8.79 -9.79 -8.72
N SER A 140 7.55 -10.16 -8.38
CA SER A 140 6.78 -9.53 -7.31
C SER A 140 6.82 -10.44 -6.08
N LYS A 141 7.60 -10.07 -5.05
CA LYS A 141 7.73 -10.81 -3.79
C LYS A 141 7.64 -9.87 -2.60
N SER A 142 7.38 -10.42 -1.41
CA SER A 142 7.71 -9.72 -0.17
C SER A 142 9.21 -9.43 -0.18
N CYS A 143 9.55 -8.14 -0.13
CA CYS A 143 10.75 -7.68 0.52
C CYS A 143 10.49 -7.64 2.04
#